data_AF-A0A2V8ED70-F1
#
_entry.id   AF-A0A2V8ED70-F1
#
_cell.length_a   1.000
_cell.length_b   1.000
_cell.length_c   1.000
_cell.angle_alpha   90.00
_cell.angle_beta   90.00
_cell.angle_gamma   90.00
#
_symmetry.space_group_name_H-M   'P 1'
#
loop_
_entity.id
_entity.type
_entity.pdbx_description
1 polymer ?
#
loop_
_entity_poly.entity_id
_entity_poly.type
_entity_poly.pdbx_seq_one_letter_code
_entity_poly.pdbx_strand_id
1 'polypeptide(L)'
;MAIGRVTRACAAALLIAAPALAQFGHPLKGTWSGDWGPTKENRTHVVLELNWDGKAITGNINPGPRAVPIKKAELSADTWGVHIEGDGKDASGAAVHYVIDGKL
;
A
#
# COMPACT_ATOMS: atom_id res chain seq x y z
N MET A 1 -40.10 -21.50 -27.75
CA MET A 1 -38.96 -20.56 -27.93
C MET A 1 -38.69 -19.82 -26.61
N ALA A 2 -38.22 -20.51 -25.57
CA ALA A 2 -37.92 -19.91 -24.25
C ALA A 2 -36.50 -20.26 -23.74
N ILE A 3 -35.84 -21.24 -24.37
CA ILE A 3 -34.53 -21.75 -23.96
C ILE A 3 -33.42 -20.73 -24.27
N GLY A 4 -33.48 -20.01 -25.40
CA GLY A 4 -32.42 -19.07 -25.80
C GLY A 4 -32.33 -17.76 -25.01
N ARG A 5 -33.37 -17.38 -24.24
CA ARG A 5 -33.34 -16.16 -23.40
C ARG A 5 -32.72 -16.43 -22.02
N VAL A 6 -32.90 -17.63 -21.47
CA VAL A 6 -32.32 -18.03 -20.17
C VAL A 6 -30.80 -18.25 -20.27
N THR A 7 -30.32 -18.85 -21.36
CA THR A 7 -28.88 -19.10 -21.56
C THR A 7 -28.06 -17.80 -21.68
N ARG A 8 -28.62 -16.76 -22.30
CA ARG A 8 -27.95 -15.45 -22.43
C ARG A 8 -27.90 -14.66 -21.13
N ALA A 9 -28.93 -14.77 -20.29
CA ALA A 9 -28.97 -14.11 -18.98
C ALA A 9 -27.95 -14.72 -18.00
N CYS A 10 -27.81 -16.05 -17.97
CA CYS A 10 -26.79 -16.72 -17.15
C CYS A 10 -25.36 -16.39 -17.61
N ALA A 11 -25.11 -16.32 -18.92
CA ALA A 11 -23.80 -15.95 -19.46
C ALA A 11 -23.41 -14.50 -19.10
N ALA A 12 -24.37 -13.57 -19.13
CA ALA A 12 -24.13 -12.18 -18.72
C ALA A 12 -23.85 -12.04 -17.21
N ALA A 13 -24.52 -12.82 -16.36
CA ALA A 13 -24.27 -12.81 -14.91
C ALA A 13 -22.87 -13.34 -14.53
N LEU A 14 -22.38 -14.36 -15.24
CA LEU A 14 -21.03 -14.90 -15.04
C LEU A 14 -19.92 -13.91 -15.44
N LEU A 15 -20.15 -13.11 -16.48
CA LEU A 15 -19.18 -12.09 -16.94
C LEU A 15 -19.05 -10.90 -15.97
N ILE A 16 -20.08 -10.63 -15.16
CA ILE A 16 -20.07 -9.54 -14.17
C ILE A 16 -19.51 -10.00 -12.81
N ALA A 17 -19.68 -11.27 -12.45
CA ALA A 17 -19.22 -11.81 -11.17
C ALA A 17 -17.69 -12.10 -11.13
N ALA A 18 -17.07 -12.38 -12.28
CA ALA A 18 -15.64 -12.69 -12.36
C ALA A 18 -14.69 -11.60 -11.78
N PRO A 19 -14.85 -10.29 -12.05
CA PRO A 19 -13.97 -9.26 -11.50
C PRO A 19 -14.14 -9.03 -9.98
N ALA A 20 -15.30 -9.36 -9.39
CA ALA A 20 -15.50 -9.22 -7.95
C ALA A 20 -14.63 -10.19 -7.13
N LEU A 21 -14.19 -11.29 -7.74
CA LEU A 21 -13.25 -12.24 -7.15
C LEU A 21 -11.78 -11.88 -7.40
N ALA A 22 -11.51 -10.78 -8.12
CA ALA A 22 -10.15 -10.37 -8.49
C ALA A 22 -9.50 -9.38 -7.49
N GLN A 23 -10.21 -8.92 -6.45
CA GLN A 23 -9.58 -8.18 -5.36
C GLN A 23 -8.85 -9.15 -4.42
N PHE A 24 -7.68 -9.61 -4.83
CA PHE A 24 -6.78 -10.39 -3.99
C PHE A 24 -5.54 -9.57 -3.65
N GLY A 25 -5.30 -9.35 -2.36
CA GLY A 25 -4.08 -8.75 -1.85
C GLY A 25 -4.31 -7.86 -0.64
N HIS A 26 -3.35 -7.86 0.27
CA HIS A 26 -3.32 -6.85 1.32
C HIS A 26 -3.07 -5.48 0.68
N PRO A 27 -3.83 -4.44 1.04
CA PRO A 27 -3.78 -3.16 0.34
C PRO A 27 -2.43 -2.45 0.52
N LEU A 28 -1.65 -2.82 1.53
CA LEU A 28 -0.28 -2.34 1.73
C LEU A 28 0.76 -3.38 1.29
N LYS A 29 0.68 -3.79 0.02
CA LYS A 29 1.70 -4.63 -0.64
C LYS A 29 2.06 -4.02 -1.99
N GLY A 30 3.34 -3.95 -2.30
CA GLY A 30 3.89 -3.36 -3.52
C GLY A 30 4.73 -2.11 -3.25
N THR A 31 5.00 -1.35 -4.31
CA THR A 31 5.77 -0.11 -4.25
C THR A 31 4.86 1.10 -4.29
N TRP A 32 5.05 2.02 -3.35
CA TRP A 32 4.28 3.25 -3.21
C TRP A 32 5.21 4.43 -3.35
N SER A 33 4.78 5.47 -4.05
CA SER A 33 5.54 6.71 -4.19
C SER A 33 4.69 7.88 -3.76
N GLY A 34 5.29 8.82 -3.05
CA GLY A 34 4.64 10.07 -2.72
C GLY A 34 5.66 11.10 -2.31
N ASP A 35 5.16 12.15 -1.67
CA ASP A 35 6.02 13.16 -1.09
C ASP A 35 5.64 13.38 0.36
N TRP A 36 6.57 13.88 1.16
CA TRP A 36 6.35 14.27 2.55
C TRP A 36 6.97 15.64 2.80
N GLY A 37 6.47 16.39 3.77
CA GLY A 37 7.02 17.70 4.11
C GLY A 37 5.96 18.68 4.58
N PRO A 38 6.37 19.76 5.27
CA PRO A 38 5.48 20.62 6.06
C PRO A 38 4.54 21.48 5.22
N THR A 39 4.88 21.76 3.96
CA THR A 39 4.06 22.56 3.04
C THR A 39 4.07 21.96 1.63
N LYS A 40 3.19 22.44 0.73
CA LYS A 40 3.14 21.96 -0.65
C LYS A 40 4.41 22.31 -1.44
N GLU A 41 5.10 23.37 -1.04
CA GLU A 41 6.31 23.89 -1.67
C GLU A 41 7.58 23.24 -1.12
N ASN A 42 7.52 22.68 0.10
CA ASN A 42 8.63 21.97 0.73
C ASN A 42 8.25 20.50 0.89
N ARG A 43 8.47 19.76 -0.20
CA ARG A 43 8.13 18.34 -0.32
C ARG A 43 9.37 17.54 -0.69
N THR A 44 9.59 16.45 0.02
CA THR A 44 10.64 15.47 -0.21
C THR A 44 10.00 14.20 -0.73
N HIS A 45 10.51 13.68 -1.84
CA HIS A 45 10.02 12.43 -2.40
C HIS A 45 10.30 11.24 -1.47
N VAL A 46 9.35 10.30 -1.39
CA VAL A 46 9.49 9.04 -0.66
C VAL A 46 8.98 7.87 -1.49
N VAL A 47 9.73 6.78 -1.46
CA VAL A 47 9.33 5.49 -2.02
C VAL A 47 9.23 4.49 -0.87
N LEU A 48 8.12 3.77 -0.79
CA LEU A 48 7.92 2.68 0.16
C LEU A 48 7.86 1.37 -0.62
N GLU A 49 8.74 0.43 -0.28
CA GLU A 49 8.59 -0.96 -0.68
C GLU A 49 7.90 -1.68 0.47
N LEU A 50 6.66 -2.10 0.27
CA LEU A 50 5.84 -2.76 1.29
C LEU A 50 5.55 -4.21 0.89
N ASN A 51 5.64 -5.10 1.87
CA ASN A 51 5.23 -6.48 1.74
C ASN A 51 4.26 -6.87 2.85
N TRP A 52 3.40 -7.83 2.54
CA TRP A 52 2.50 -8.48 3.48
C TRP A 52 2.68 -9.99 3.41
N ASP A 53 2.97 -10.60 4.56
CA ASP A 53 3.23 -12.04 4.69
C ASP A 53 2.02 -12.84 5.20
N GLY A 54 0.89 -12.18 5.46
CA GLY A 54 -0.28 -12.79 6.12
C GLY A 54 -0.49 -12.34 7.56
N LYS A 55 0.49 -11.66 8.16
CA LYS A 55 0.46 -11.24 9.57
C LYS A 55 1.01 -9.82 9.79
N ALA A 56 2.08 -9.45 9.11
CA ALA A 56 2.76 -8.17 9.32
C ALA A 56 3.07 -7.46 8.00
N ILE A 57 3.00 -6.13 8.06
CA ILE A 57 3.50 -5.25 7.01
C ILE A 57 5.00 -5.07 7.25
N THR A 58 5.81 -5.36 6.23
CA THR A 58 7.28 -5.27 6.27
C THR A 58 7.80 -4.51 5.06
N GLY A 59 9.09 -4.15 5.07
CA GLY A 59 9.76 -3.60 3.89
C GLY A 59 10.69 -2.45 4.23
N ASN A 60 10.82 -1.51 3.28
CA ASN A 60 11.84 -0.47 3.31
C ASN A 60 11.28 0.90 2.92
N ILE A 61 11.70 1.94 3.64
CA ILE A 61 11.54 3.34 3.23
C ILE A 61 12.78 3.72 2.41
N ASN A 62 12.54 4.31 1.23
CA ASN A 62 13.54 4.71 0.24
C ASN A 62 14.55 3.58 -0.07
N PRO A 63 14.09 2.48 -0.71
CA PRO A 63 14.93 1.31 -0.96
C PRO A 63 16.20 1.66 -1.76
N GLY A 64 17.29 0.93 -1.48
CA GLY A 64 18.62 1.17 -2.04
C GLY A 64 19.72 1.05 -0.98
N PRO A 65 20.95 1.52 -1.25
CA PRO A 65 22.09 1.38 -0.33
C PRO A 65 21.91 2.06 1.04
N ARG A 66 20.95 2.97 1.17
CA ARG A 66 20.59 3.67 2.41
C ARG A 66 19.14 3.42 2.82
N ALA A 67 18.60 2.27 2.43
CA ALA A 67 17.25 1.86 2.82
C ALA A 67 17.09 1.94 4.34
N VAL A 68 15.92 2.42 4.76
CA VAL A 68 15.52 2.41 6.17
C VAL A 68 14.53 1.26 6.36
N PRO A 69 14.93 0.18 7.07
CA PRO A 69 14.02 -0.93 7.35
C PRO A 69 12.83 -0.44 8.18
N ILE A 70 11.63 -0.88 7.79
CA ILE A 70 10.42 -0.62 8.55
C ILE A 70 10.48 -1.41 9.86
N LYS A 71 10.30 -0.71 10.98
CA LYS A 71 10.24 -1.31 12.32
C LYS A 71 8.82 -1.58 12.78
N LYS A 72 7.89 -0.73 12.37
CA LYS A 72 6.47 -0.83 12.69
C LYS A 72 5.66 -0.33 11.52
N ALA A 73 4.60 -1.06 11.18
CA ALA A 73 3.65 -0.66 10.17
C ALA A 73 2.26 -1.19 10.52
N GLU A 74 1.28 -0.31 10.52
CA GLU A 74 -0.10 -0.60 10.91
C GLU A 74 -1.07 0.00 9.90
N LEU A 75 -2.13 -0.76 9.61
CA LEU A 75 -3.30 -0.31 8.86
C LEU A 75 -4.52 -0.35 9.77
N SER A 76 -5.07 0.81 10.07
CA SER A 76 -6.32 0.97 10.82
C SER A 76 -7.49 0.78 9.85
N ALA A 77 -8.13 -0.39 9.86
CA ALA A 77 -9.18 -0.76 8.90
C ALA A 77 -10.48 0.06 9.02
N ASP A 78 -10.69 0.73 10.15
CA ASP A 78 -11.82 1.61 10.44
C ASP A 78 -11.69 2.96 9.74
N THR A 79 -10.48 3.52 9.72
CA THR A 79 -10.18 4.85 9.17
C THR A 79 -9.46 4.79 7.82
N TRP A 80 -8.99 3.60 7.45
CA TRP A 80 -8.01 3.37 6.38
C TRP A 80 -6.71 4.16 6.57
N GLY A 81 -6.40 4.48 7.83
CA GLY A 81 -5.17 5.15 8.23
C GLY A 81 -3.98 4.20 8.19
N VAL A 82 -2.85 4.70 7.69
CA VAL A 82 -1.59 3.97 7.59
C VAL A 82 -0.56 4.67 8.46
N HIS A 83 0.12 3.91 9.31
CA HIS A 83 1.19 4.43 10.16
C HIS A 83 2.43 3.56 9.99
N ILE A 84 3.57 4.16 9.63
CA ILE A 84 4.83 3.45 9.38
C ILE A 84 5.95 4.16 10.12
N GLU A 85 6.78 3.39 10.82
CA GLU A 85 7.96 3.87 11.54
C GLU A 85 9.22 3.13 11.11
N GLY A 86 10.36 3.82 11.14
CA GLY A 86 11.68 3.24 10.91
C GLY A 86 12.80 4.14 11.44
N ASP A 87 13.97 3.56 11.71
CA ASP A 87 15.14 4.32 12.17
C ASP A 87 16.24 4.27 11.12
N GLY A 88 16.75 5.43 10.72
CA GLY A 88 17.81 5.55 9.72
C GLY A 88 18.80 6.65 10.04
N LYS A 89 19.53 7.09 9.02
CA LYS A 89 20.44 8.23 9.10
C LYS A 89 20.09 9.26 8.03
N ASP A 90 20.27 10.53 8.35
CA ASP A 90 20.17 11.61 7.37
C ASP A 90 21.45 11.72 6.51
N ALA A 91 21.50 12.74 5.65
CA ALA A 91 22.66 13.01 4.80
C ALA A 91 23.95 13.36 5.57
N SER A 92 23.84 13.83 6.82
CA SER A 92 24.97 14.14 7.70
C SER A 92 25.46 12.90 8.48
N GLY A 93 24.70 11.80 8.44
CA GLY A 93 24.97 10.59 9.20
C GLY A 93 24.35 10.58 10.61
N ALA A 94 23.61 11.63 10.98
CA ALA A 94 22.89 11.70 12.24
C ALA A 94 21.72 10.72 12.23
N ALA A 95 21.43 10.11 13.38
CA ALA A 95 20.29 9.21 13.53
C ALA A 95 18.97 9.98 13.42
N VAL A 96 18.01 9.42 12.66
CA VAL A 96 16.68 9.98 12.46
C VAL A 96 15.64 8.89 12.62
N HIS A 97 14.59 9.20 13.39
CA HIS A 97 13.37 8.40 13.47
C HIS A 97 12.37 8.92 12.43
N TYR A 98 11.96 8.05 11.51
CA TYR A 98 11.01 8.35 10.45
C TYR A 98 9.62 7.91 10.88
N VAL A 99 8.64 8.82 10.72
CA VAL A 99 7.21 8.55 10.91
C VAL A 99 6.48 8.96 9.65
N ILE A 100 5.71 8.04 9.08
CA ILE A 100 4.92 8.27 7.86
C ILE A 100 3.47 7.91 8.17
N ASP A 101 2.63 8.94 8.17
CA ASP A 101 1.19 8.81 8.27
C ASP A 101 0.55 9.03 6.89
N GLY A 102 -0.39 8.15 6.55
CA GLY A 102 -1.11 8.18 5.29
C GLY A 102 -2.55 7.70 5.44
N LYS A 103 -3.28 7.77 4.34
CA LYS A 103 -4.63 7.21 4.21
C LYS A 103 -4.79 6.59 2.83
N LEU A 104 -5.42 5.41 2.80
CA LEU A 104 -5.83 4.74 1.56
C LEU A 104 -7.19 5.25 1.07
#